data_AF-A0AAE3U2Y6-F1
#
_entry.id   AF-A0AAE3U2Y6-F1
#
_cell.length_a   1.000
_cell.length_b   1.000
_cell.length_c   1.000
_cell.angle_alpha   90.00
_cell.angle_beta   90.00
_cell.angle_gamma   90.00
#
_symmetry.space_group_name_H-M   'P 1'
#
loop_
_entity.id
_entity.type
_entity.pdbx_description
1 polymer ?
#
loop_
_entity_poly.entity_id
_entity_poly.type
_entity_poly.pdbx_seq_one_letter_code
_entity_poly.pdbx_strand_id
1 'polypeptide(L)'
;MKYNPPFGSPDPNAGYQDRNTPGAVSGSRVPAAAIENPQREIMAVIAAAGLDASNADLTQLLQAIQYLIAQSTGEGGDSNFVLMTEARTRLRIFPEVLTSDGRLPVTSPATGQVRIPAGYDFLHRGIFNVTTVQTDFATAANKIYHLRWNKTTGYALKDLADVGYNPGALAEDNVVFDSSYDDMLIARVATSGSNVATITNLANINVMREQKVTADFAFPPTGNGATANVSFPALNWARTPTPIVTWDKKSYDQTLPSTLDWDETIALVTTRYGVTATVMMDFGASSLNILRLTALA
;
A
#
# COMPACT_ATOMS: atom_id res chain seq x y z
N MET A 1 -10.28 47.56 19.21
CA MET A 1 -10.60 49.01 19.09
C MET A 1 -10.10 49.86 20.26
N LYS A 2 -9.88 51.18 20.06
CA LYS A 2 -9.78 52.16 21.16
C LYS A 2 -11.19 52.49 21.70
N TYR A 3 -11.28 52.90 22.98
CA TYR A 3 -12.55 53.34 23.59
C TYR A 3 -13.02 54.65 22.97
N ASN A 4 -14.33 54.76 22.73
CA ASN A 4 -14.99 55.98 22.24
C ASN A 4 -15.87 56.55 23.37
N PRO A 5 -15.49 57.67 24.02
CA PRO A 5 -16.25 58.25 25.14
C PRO A 5 -17.57 58.89 24.65
N PRO A 6 -18.51 59.20 25.58
CA PRO A 6 -19.71 59.95 25.26
C PRO A 6 -19.43 61.22 24.45
N PHE A 7 -20.30 61.50 23.48
CA PHE A 7 -20.14 62.63 22.57
C PHE A 7 -20.11 63.95 23.35
N GLY A 8 -19.03 64.72 23.15
CA GLY A 8 -18.80 66.00 23.83
C GLY A 8 -18.18 65.89 25.22
N SER A 9 -17.81 64.70 25.69
CA SER A 9 -17.06 64.55 26.95
C SER A 9 -15.62 65.05 26.80
N PRO A 10 -15.12 65.92 27.70
CA PRO A 10 -13.72 66.32 27.74
C PRO A 10 -12.80 65.25 28.34
N ASP A 11 -13.36 64.33 29.12
CA ASP A 11 -12.65 63.18 29.67
C ASP A 11 -12.68 62.02 28.65
N PRO A 12 -11.51 61.57 28.14
CA PRO A 12 -11.41 60.49 27.17
C PRO A 12 -11.83 59.12 27.72
N ASN A 13 -11.95 58.95 29.03
CA ASN A 13 -12.34 57.70 29.69
C ASN A 13 -13.71 57.79 30.38
N ALA A 14 -14.49 58.86 30.14
CA ALA A 14 -15.81 59.02 30.72
C ALA A 14 -16.72 57.83 30.38
N GLY A 15 -17.41 57.28 31.39
CA GLY A 15 -18.40 56.23 31.20
C GLY A 15 -19.70 56.74 30.59
N TYR A 16 -20.43 55.87 29.88
CA TYR A 16 -21.80 56.14 29.44
C TYR A 16 -22.75 56.07 30.64
N GLN A 17 -23.62 57.06 30.75
CA GLN A 17 -24.64 57.15 31.80
C GLN A 17 -26.03 57.09 31.19
N ASP A 18 -26.90 56.30 31.80
CA ASP A 18 -28.31 56.27 31.45
C ASP A 18 -29.01 57.54 31.91
N ARG A 19 -30.13 57.85 31.24
CA ARG A 19 -30.99 58.95 31.68
C ARG A 19 -31.65 58.58 33.00
N ASN A 20 -31.44 59.42 34.02
CA ASN A 20 -32.12 59.29 35.31
C ASN A 20 -33.05 60.49 35.53
N THR A 21 -34.35 60.28 35.33
CA THR A 21 -35.38 61.32 35.45
C THR A 21 -35.54 61.82 36.89
N PRO A 22 -35.63 60.95 37.93
CA PRO A 22 -35.63 61.40 39.33
C PRO A 22 -34.39 62.21 39.73
N GLY A 23 -33.22 61.91 39.15
CA GLY A 23 -31.96 62.60 39.43
C GLY A 23 -31.65 63.81 38.54
N ALA A 24 -32.54 64.17 37.62
CA ALA A 24 -32.32 65.20 36.59
C ALA A 24 -31.02 65.00 35.76
N VAL A 25 -30.53 63.77 35.63
CA VAL A 25 -29.33 63.45 34.84
C VAL A 25 -29.73 63.18 33.39
N SER A 26 -29.17 63.98 32.49
CA SER A 26 -29.29 63.74 31.04
C SER A 26 -28.43 62.54 30.67
N GLY A 27 -29.00 61.59 29.92
CA GLY A 27 -28.24 60.44 29.43
C GLY A 27 -27.12 60.84 28.48
N SER A 28 -26.07 60.03 28.43
CA SER A 28 -24.93 60.21 27.54
C SER A 28 -25.35 60.13 26.07
N ARG A 29 -24.82 61.05 25.25
CA ARG A 29 -24.98 60.98 23.79
C ARG A 29 -23.98 59.99 23.21
N VAL A 30 -24.44 59.03 22.42
CA VAL A 30 -23.59 58.00 21.82
C VAL A 30 -22.98 58.53 20.51
N PRO A 31 -21.64 58.63 20.38
CA PRO A 31 -21.00 58.95 19.12
C PRO A 31 -21.14 57.79 18.13
N ALA A 32 -21.25 58.09 16.84
CA ALA A 32 -21.42 57.07 15.79
C ALA A 32 -20.31 56.00 15.81
N ALA A 33 -19.07 56.41 16.06
CA ALA A 33 -17.92 55.52 16.14
C ALA A 33 -18.04 54.45 17.25
N ALA A 34 -18.79 54.70 18.33
CA ALA A 34 -19.03 53.71 19.38
C ALA A 34 -19.91 52.54 18.90
N ILE A 35 -20.69 52.73 17.83
CA ILE A 35 -21.56 51.70 17.25
C ILE A 35 -20.95 51.13 15.95
N GLU A 36 -20.41 51.98 15.08
CA GLU A 36 -19.86 51.52 13.80
C GLU A 36 -18.58 50.69 13.98
N ASN A 37 -17.67 51.09 14.86
CA ASN A 37 -16.38 50.40 14.99
C ASN A 37 -16.53 48.93 15.43
N PRO A 38 -17.36 48.59 16.45
CA PRO A 38 -17.63 47.18 16.77
C PRO A 38 -18.26 46.41 15.61
N GLN A 39 -19.19 47.01 14.87
CA GLN A 39 -19.81 46.36 13.70
C GLN A 39 -18.77 46.07 12.61
N ARG A 40 -17.87 47.01 12.32
CA ARG A 40 -16.77 46.83 11.36
C ARG A 40 -15.77 45.77 11.81
N GLU A 41 -15.43 45.71 13.10
CA GLU A 41 -14.58 44.64 13.65
C GLU A 41 -15.25 43.27 13.49
N ILE A 42 -16.55 43.16 13.78
CA ILE A 42 -17.32 41.92 13.56
C ILE A 42 -17.33 41.53 12.08
N MET A 43 -17.60 42.47 11.17
CA MET A 43 -17.56 42.22 9.73
C MET A 43 -16.18 41.75 9.26
N ALA A 44 -15.09 42.30 9.83
CA ALA A 44 -13.74 41.87 9.51
C ALA A 44 -13.46 40.42 9.94
N VAL A 45 -13.97 39.98 11.10
CA VAL A 45 -13.85 38.58 11.55
C VAL A 45 -14.62 37.64 10.62
N ILE A 46 -15.83 38.02 10.21
CA ILE A 46 -16.67 37.23 9.29
C ILE A 46 -15.98 37.10 7.92
N ALA A 47 -15.47 38.21 7.37
CA ALA A 47 -14.73 38.21 6.12
C ALA A 47 -13.43 37.38 6.19
N ALA A 48 -12.70 37.45 7.32
CA ALA A 48 -11.50 36.65 7.53
C ALA A 48 -11.79 35.15 7.57
N ALA A 49 -12.97 34.74 8.05
CA ALA A 49 -13.44 33.36 8.00
C ALA A 49 -13.91 32.90 6.61
N GLY A 50 -13.97 33.81 5.62
CA GLY A 50 -14.45 33.52 4.26
C GLY A 50 -15.97 33.43 4.14
N LEU A 51 -16.71 33.99 5.08
CA LEU A 51 -18.18 34.02 5.09
C LEU A 51 -18.71 35.38 4.59
N ASP A 52 -19.89 35.37 3.99
CA ASP A 52 -20.61 36.59 3.60
C ASP A 52 -21.46 37.12 4.76
N ALA A 53 -21.33 38.41 5.07
CA ALA A 53 -22.10 39.04 6.12
C ALA A 53 -23.58 39.16 5.74
N SER A 54 -24.48 38.80 6.66
CA SER A 54 -25.93 38.80 6.41
C SER A 54 -26.71 39.36 7.60
N ASN A 55 -27.63 40.29 7.34
CA ASN A 55 -28.55 40.78 8.38
C ASN A 55 -29.61 39.75 8.79
N ALA A 56 -29.73 38.64 8.05
CA ALA A 56 -30.66 37.56 8.36
C ALA A 56 -30.08 36.53 9.33
N ASP A 57 -28.76 36.52 9.54
CA ASP A 57 -28.09 35.55 10.42
C ASP A 57 -27.44 36.25 11.62
N LEU A 58 -28.07 36.11 12.79
CA LEU A 58 -27.54 36.66 14.05
C LEU A 58 -26.45 35.75 14.68
N THR A 59 -26.14 34.61 14.08
CA THR A 59 -25.13 33.65 14.54
C THR A 59 -23.82 33.70 13.75
N GLN A 60 -23.75 34.51 12.68
CA GLN A 60 -22.60 34.62 11.78
C GLN A 60 -21.25 34.90 12.47
N LEU A 61 -21.22 35.68 13.56
CA LEU A 61 -19.97 35.91 14.31
C LEU A 61 -19.48 34.63 15.02
N LEU A 62 -20.40 33.87 15.61
CA LEU A 62 -20.08 32.60 16.26
C LEU A 62 -19.57 31.59 15.22
N GLN A 63 -20.26 31.50 14.07
CA GLN A 63 -19.84 30.67 12.95
C GLN A 63 -18.43 31.06 12.48
N ALA A 64 -18.18 32.35 12.23
CA ALA A 64 -16.86 32.83 11.80
C ALA A 64 -15.73 32.44 12.77
N ILE A 65 -15.96 32.58 14.09
CA ILE A 65 -14.98 32.17 15.11
C ILE A 65 -14.75 30.65 15.07
N GLN A 66 -15.81 29.85 14.98
CA GLN A 66 -15.71 28.39 14.88
C GLN A 66 -14.93 27.97 13.63
N TYR A 67 -15.18 28.61 12.48
CA TYR A 67 -14.42 28.37 11.24
C TYR A 67 -12.94 28.73 11.37
N LEU A 68 -12.60 29.87 11.98
CA LEU A 68 -11.21 30.28 12.19
C LEU A 68 -10.48 29.33 13.16
N ILE A 69 -11.15 28.87 14.22
CA ILE A 69 -10.59 27.88 15.14
C ILE A 69 -10.35 26.57 14.40
N ALA A 70 -11.33 26.07 13.66
CA ALA A 70 -11.21 24.87 12.84
C ALA A 70 -10.04 24.96 11.84
N GLN A 71 -9.90 26.10 11.14
CA GLN A 71 -8.76 26.35 10.24
C GLN A 71 -7.42 26.34 10.97
N SER A 72 -7.34 26.95 12.16
CA SER A 72 -6.11 27.02 12.95
C SER A 72 -5.71 25.70 13.63
N THR A 73 -6.69 24.83 13.91
CA THR A 73 -6.50 23.54 14.58
C THR A 73 -6.43 22.37 13.60
N GLY A 74 -6.70 22.60 12.31
CA GLY A 74 -6.70 21.58 11.26
C GLY A 74 -8.00 20.78 11.16
N GLU A 75 -9.07 21.23 11.81
CA GLU A 75 -10.38 20.57 11.86
C GLU A 75 -11.39 21.20 10.87
N GLY A 76 -10.91 21.77 9.77
CA GLY A 76 -11.73 22.42 8.73
C GLY A 76 -12.23 21.49 7.62
N GLY A 77 -12.39 20.20 7.91
CA GLY A 77 -12.94 19.18 7.04
C GLY A 77 -12.57 17.80 7.58
N ASP A 78 -13.57 16.99 7.95
CA ASP A 78 -13.39 15.61 8.46
C ASP A 78 -12.69 14.65 7.48
N SER A 79 -12.26 15.17 6.34
CA SER A 79 -11.47 14.46 5.38
C SER A 79 -10.01 14.85 5.54
N ASN A 80 -9.30 14.07 6.35
CA ASN A 80 -7.85 13.97 6.27
C ASN A 80 -7.48 13.31 4.94
N PHE A 81 -7.65 14.03 3.84
CA PHE A 81 -7.35 13.57 2.50
C PHE A 81 -5.84 13.49 2.34
N VAL A 82 -5.32 12.29 2.12
CA VAL A 82 -3.95 12.15 1.64
C VAL A 82 -3.94 12.54 0.17
N LEU A 83 -3.12 13.54 -0.20
CA LEU A 83 -2.96 13.91 -1.61
C LEU A 83 -2.43 12.69 -2.38
N MET A 84 -2.89 12.49 -3.63
CA MET A 84 -2.45 11.35 -4.46
C MET A 84 -0.92 11.24 -4.54
N THR A 85 -0.21 12.37 -4.62
CA THR A 85 1.25 12.42 -4.62
C THR A 85 1.87 11.87 -3.32
N GLU A 86 1.28 12.20 -2.17
CA GLU A 86 1.73 11.71 -0.87
C GLU A 86 1.38 10.23 -0.69
N ALA A 87 0.17 9.83 -1.10
CA ALA A 87 -0.29 8.46 -1.03
C ALA A 87 0.58 7.52 -1.89
N ARG A 88 0.97 7.96 -3.10
CA ARG A 88 1.94 7.25 -3.98
C ARG A 88 3.35 7.14 -3.39
N THR A 89 3.65 7.80 -2.29
CA THR A 89 4.98 7.78 -1.66
C THR A 89 4.96 7.07 -0.31
N ARG A 90 3.83 7.10 0.40
CA ARG A 90 3.71 6.60 1.78
C ARG A 90 3.01 5.24 1.90
N LEU A 91 2.07 4.90 1.02
CA LEU A 91 1.26 3.69 1.17
C LEU A 91 2.08 2.43 0.92
N ARG A 92 2.22 1.57 1.92
CA ARG A 92 2.97 0.30 1.83
C ARG A 92 2.15 -0.82 1.20
N ILE A 93 1.70 -0.58 -0.03
CA ILE A 93 0.96 -1.55 -0.83
C ILE A 93 1.79 -1.84 -2.07
N PHE A 94 2.01 -3.12 -2.34
CA PHE A 94 2.77 -3.53 -3.52
C PHE A 94 2.00 -3.28 -4.82
N PRO A 95 2.70 -3.17 -5.96
CA PRO A 95 2.06 -3.11 -7.27
C PRO A 95 1.17 -4.34 -7.53
N GLU A 96 0.03 -4.11 -8.18
CA GLU A 96 -0.95 -5.16 -8.49
C GLU A 96 -1.38 -5.08 -9.95
N VAL A 97 -1.06 -6.10 -10.74
CA VAL A 97 -1.47 -6.20 -12.15
C VAL A 97 -2.90 -6.72 -12.21
N LEU A 98 -3.74 -6.03 -12.99
CA LEU A 98 -5.19 -6.24 -12.99
C LEU A 98 -5.66 -7.36 -13.94
N THR A 99 -4.74 -8.18 -14.45
CA THR A 99 -5.10 -9.40 -15.18
C THR A 99 -5.54 -10.49 -14.20
N SER A 100 -6.30 -11.47 -14.68
CA SER A 100 -6.81 -12.57 -13.84
C SER A 100 -5.71 -13.41 -13.19
N ASP A 101 -4.51 -13.43 -13.76
CA ASP A 101 -3.36 -14.17 -13.28
C ASP A 101 -2.29 -13.29 -12.61
N GLY A 102 -2.55 -11.98 -12.50
CA GLY A 102 -1.64 -10.99 -11.91
C GLY A 102 -0.35 -10.77 -12.70
N ARG A 103 -0.30 -11.13 -13.99
CA ARG A 103 0.90 -11.05 -14.83
C ARG A 103 0.72 -10.10 -16.01
N LEU A 104 1.73 -9.29 -16.29
CA LEU A 104 1.80 -8.58 -17.57
C LEU A 104 2.24 -9.56 -18.66
N PRO A 105 1.54 -9.63 -19.82
CA PRO A 105 1.84 -10.61 -20.85
C PRO A 105 2.99 -10.13 -21.74
N VAL A 106 4.20 -10.11 -21.19
CA VAL A 106 5.42 -9.76 -21.93
C VAL A 106 5.67 -10.83 -23.00
N THR A 107 6.06 -10.39 -24.20
CA THR A 107 6.26 -11.25 -25.37
C THR A 107 7.59 -10.98 -26.07
N SER A 108 8.03 -11.88 -26.95
CA SER A 108 9.15 -11.66 -27.85
C SER A 108 8.63 -11.70 -29.30
N PRO A 109 8.35 -10.55 -29.92
CA PRO A 109 7.79 -10.49 -31.27
C PRO A 109 8.82 -10.88 -32.36
N ALA A 110 10.12 -10.77 -32.06
CA ALA A 110 11.22 -11.17 -32.94
C ALA A 110 12.45 -11.51 -32.10
N THR A 111 13.36 -12.31 -32.67
CA THR A 111 14.67 -12.61 -32.08
C THR A 111 15.40 -11.32 -31.74
N GLY A 112 15.98 -11.25 -30.54
CA GLY A 112 16.66 -10.05 -30.06
C GLY A 112 15.76 -8.93 -29.53
N GLN A 113 14.45 -9.18 -29.38
CA GLN A 113 13.50 -8.21 -28.87
C GLN A 113 12.59 -8.78 -27.78
N VAL A 114 12.31 -7.96 -26.77
CA VAL A 114 11.28 -8.18 -25.75
C VAL A 114 10.31 -7.02 -25.79
N ARG A 115 9.01 -7.30 -25.69
CA ARG A 115 7.93 -6.32 -25.76
C ARG A 115 7.04 -6.38 -24.53
N ILE A 116 6.81 -5.20 -23.95
CA ILE A 116 5.65 -4.94 -23.10
C ILE A 116 4.51 -4.51 -24.03
N PRO A 117 3.38 -5.24 -24.09
CA PRO A 117 2.23 -4.80 -24.88
C PRO A 117 1.55 -3.57 -24.28
N ALA A 118 0.85 -2.79 -25.09
CA ALA A 118 0.02 -1.67 -24.61
C ALA A 118 -1.33 -2.15 -24.04
N GLY A 119 -1.94 -1.32 -23.18
CA GLY A 119 -3.34 -1.49 -22.76
C GLY A 119 -3.57 -2.44 -21.59
N TYR A 120 -2.52 -2.80 -20.85
CA TYR A 120 -2.63 -3.55 -19.60
C TYR A 120 -2.50 -2.61 -18.41
N ASP A 121 -3.37 -2.77 -17.43
CA ASP A 121 -3.40 -1.92 -16.26
C ASP A 121 -2.80 -2.62 -15.04
N PHE A 122 -2.10 -1.83 -14.22
CA PHE A 122 -1.72 -2.22 -12.87
C PHE A 122 -1.84 -1.04 -11.91
N LEU A 123 -2.16 -1.34 -10.65
CA LEU A 123 -2.25 -0.35 -9.59
C LEU A 123 -0.89 -0.19 -8.91
N HIS A 124 -0.38 1.03 -8.91
CA HIS A 124 0.74 1.44 -8.08
C HIS A 124 0.24 1.95 -6.72
N ARG A 125 0.78 1.37 -5.65
CA ARG A 125 0.36 1.60 -4.26
C ARG A 125 -1.15 1.40 -4.02
N GLY A 126 -1.79 0.53 -4.80
CA GLY A 126 -3.22 0.20 -4.70
C GLY A 126 -4.20 1.29 -5.15
N ILE A 127 -3.72 2.48 -5.55
CA ILE A 127 -4.59 3.64 -5.82
C ILE A 127 -4.33 4.31 -7.16
N PHE A 128 -3.13 4.18 -7.74
CA PHE A 128 -2.75 4.89 -8.94
C PHE A 128 -2.68 3.94 -10.11
N ASN A 129 -3.60 4.08 -11.07
CA ASN A 129 -3.58 3.25 -12.26
C ASN A 129 -2.40 3.62 -13.17
N VAL A 130 -1.66 2.61 -13.61
CA VAL A 130 -0.63 2.71 -14.62
C VAL A 130 -1.02 1.80 -15.77
N THR A 131 -1.29 2.39 -16.92
CA THR A 131 -1.54 1.67 -18.16
C THR A 131 -0.24 1.47 -18.92
N THR A 132 0.03 0.24 -19.35
CA THR A 132 1.19 -0.06 -20.18
C THR A 132 1.06 0.62 -21.53
N VAL A 133 2.18 1.17 -21.99
CA VAL A 133 2.38 1.59 -23.38
C VAL A 133 3.29 0.57 -24.03
N GLN A 134 3.08 0.30 -25.32
CA GLN A 134 3.94 -0.61 -26.04
C GLN A 134 5.38 -0.15 -25.94
N THR A 135 6.23 -0.98 -25.36
CA THR A 135 7.64 -0.67 -25.14
C THR A 135 8.48 -1.87 -25.56
N ASP A 136 9.42 -1.63 -26.45
CA ASP A 136 10.31 -2.64 -26.99
C ASP A 136 11.73 -2.46 -26.45
N PHE A 137 12.35 -3.56 -26.05
CA PHE A 137 13.71 -3.62 -25.56
C PHE A 137 14.54 -4.55 -26.44
N ALA A 138 15.75 -4.10 -26.80
CA ALA A 138 16.72 -4.95 -27.45
C ALA A 138 17.37 -5.89 -26.42
N THR A 139 17.65 -7.13 -26.84
CA THR A 139 18.40 -8.11 -26.04
C THR A 139 19.69 -8.51 -26.74
N ALA A 140 20.65 -9.00 -25.96
CA ALA A 140 21.84 -9.68 -26.44
C ALA A 140 21.72 -11.19 -26.16
N ALA A 141 22.46 -12.00 -26.92
CA ALA A 141 22.50 -13.45 -26.76
C ALA A 141 23.18 -13.88 -25.44
N ASN A 142 22.79 -15.05 -24.92
CA ASN A 142 23.34 -15.65 -23.69
C ASN A 142 23.28 -14.74 -22.46
N LYS A 143 22.15 -14.04 -22.27
CA LYS A 143 21.94 -13.13 -21.15
C LYS A 143 20.71 -13.52 -20.34
N ILE A 144 20.72 -13.09 -19.09
CA ILE A 144 19.56 -13.13 -18.21
C ILE A 144 19.25 -11.68 -17.85
N TYR A 145 18.02 -11.27 -18.07
CA TYR A 145 17.54 -9.94 -17.77
C TYR A 145 16.40 -9.95 -16.76
N HIS A 146 16.32 -8.89 -15.98
CA HIS A 146 15.12 -8.50 -15.23
C HIS A 146 14.42 -7.38 -15.97
N LEU A 147 13.19 -7.64 -16.40
CA LEU A 147 12.31 -6.58 -16.87
C LEU A 147 11.60 -5.97 -15.66
N ARG A 148 11.81 -4.67 -15.44
CA ARG A 148 11.31 -3.96 -14.25
C ARG A 148 10.52 -2.73 -14.64
N TRP A 149 9.63 -2.30 -13.76
CA TRP A 149 9.05 -0.96 -13.78
C TRP A 149 9.41 -0.24 -12.48
N ASN A 150 9.89 0.98 -12.59
CA ASN A 150 10.16 1.85 -11.46
C ASN A 150 9.32 3.12 -11.57
N LYS A 151 8.77 3.59 -10.45
CA LYS A 151 7.95 4.82 -10.39
C LYS A 151 8.63 6.04 -11.01
N THR A 152 9.95 6.17 -10.85
CA THR A 152 10.73 7.34 -11.28
C THR A 152 11.25 7.18 -12.70
N THR A 153 11.76 6.00 -13.06
CA THR A 153 12.44 5.80 -14.35
C THR A 153 11.60 5.06 -15.39
N GLY A 154 10.43 4.54 -15.04
CA GLY A 154 9.59 3.74 -15.92
C GLY A 154 10.14 2.33 -16.15
N TYR A 155 9.84 1.78 -17.32
CA TYR A 155 10.25 0.42 -17.69
C TYR A 155 11.73 0.34 -18.06
N ALA A 156 12.41 -0.70 -17.58
CA ALA A 156 13.79 -0.98 -17.94
C ALA A 156 14.05 -2.49 -18.03
N LEU A 157 14.85 -2.88 -19.02
CA LEU A 157 15.42 -4.22 -19.11
C LEU A 157 16.85 -4.19 -18.56
N LYS A 158 17.09 -4.87 -17.44
CA LYS A 158 18.35 -4.85 -16.71
C LYS A 158 19.10 -6.17 -16.89
N ASP A 159 20.32 -6.13 -17.42
CA ASP A 159 21.18 -7.31 -17.53
C ASP A 159 21.64 -7.73 -16.14
N LEU A 160 21.40 -8.99 -15.76
CA LEU A 160 21.81 -9.53 -14.47
C LEU A 160 23.35 -9.52 -14.29
N ALA A 161 24.11 -9.55 -15.39
CA ALA A 161 25.57 -9.51 -15.37
C ALA A 161 26.14 -8.08 -15.36
N ASP A 162 25.30 -7.05 -15.49
CA ASP A 162 25.75 -5.66 -15.41
C ASP A 162 26.12 -5.30 -13.97
N VAL A 163 27.37 -4.89 -13.75
CA VAL A 163 27.90 -4.48 -12.43
C VAL A 163 27.20 -3.23 -11.89
N GLY A 164 26.63 -2.39 -12.75
CA GLY A 164 25.83 -1.23 -12.31
C GLY A 164 24.48 -1.64 -11.72
N TYR A 165 23.95 -2.79 -12.14
CA TYR A 165 22.68 -3.33 -11.68
C TYR A 165 22.83 -4.38 -10.57
N ASN A 166 23.79 -5.29 -10.74
CA ASN A 166 24.09 -6.41 -9.85
C ASN A 166 25.58 -6.42 -9.48
N PRO A 167 26.04 -5.46 -8.66
CA PRO A 167 27.46 -5.35 -8.28
C PRO A 167 27.96 -6.57 -7.50
N GLY A 168 27.06 -7.28 -6.80
CA GLY A 168 27.40 -8.48 -6.02
C GLY A 168 27.40 -9.78 -6.82
N ALA A 169 27.14 -9.73 -8.14
CA ALA A 169 26.96 -10.92 -8.99
C ALA A 169 26.02 -11.97 -8.36
N LEU A 170 24.96 -11.49 -7.70
CA LEU A 170 23.99 -12.32 -7.01
C LEU A 170 23.23 -13.18 -8.04
N ALA A 171 22.80 -14.36 -7.60
CA ALA A 171 21.95 -15.25 -8.38
C ALA A 171 20.64 -14.55 -8.76
N GLU A 172 20.08 -14.92 -9.91
CA GLU A 172 18.87 -14.32 -10.47
C GLU A 172 17.71 -14.34 -9.47
N ASP A 173 17.49 -15.47 -8.81
CA ASP A 173 16.41 -15.74 -7.87
C ASP A 173 16.62 -15.14 -6.47
N ASN A 174 17.68 -14.35 -6.28
CA ASN A 174 17.97 -13.72 -5.00
C ASN A 174 16.88 -12.71 -4.61
N VAL A 175 16.49 -12.74 -3.33
CA VAL A 175 15.44 -11.88 -2.73
C VAL A 175 15.69 -10.38 -2.88
N VAL A 176 16.95 -9.95 -3.07
CA VAL A 176 17.29 -8.54 -3.34
C VAL A 176 16.64 -8.02 -4.63
N PHE A 177 16.32 -8.91 -5.57
CA PHE A 177 15.67 -8.54 -6.83
C PHE A 177 14.15 -8.53 -6.76
N ASP A 178 13.55 -8.99 -5.67
CA ASP A 178 12.09 -9.06 -5.52
C ASP A 178 11.43 -7.69 -5.68
N SER A 179 10.16 -7.70 -6.09
CA SER A 179 9.34 -6.49 -6.18
C SER A 179 9.29 -5.78 -4.83
N SER A 180 9.60 -4.48 -4.86
CA SER A 180 9.33 -3.55 -3.77
C SER A 180 8.06 -2.74 -4.08
N TYR A 181 7.74 -1.76 -3.25
CA TYR A 181 6.55 -0.97 -3.46
C TYR A 181 6.62 0.02 -4.65
N ASP A 182 7.80 0.57 -4.95
CA ASP A 182 8.02 1.51 -6.06
C ASP A 182 8.80 0.89 -7.23
N ASP A 183 9.18 -0.38 -7.11
CA ASP A 183 9.94 -1.13 -8.11
C ASP A 183 9.32 -2.51 -8.28
N MET A 184 8.69 -2.72 -9.44
CA MET A 184 8.00 -3.93 -9.82
C MET A 184 8.89 -4.79 -10.73
N LEU A 185 9.22 -6.00 -10.30
CA LEU A 185 9.83 -7.02 -11.14
C LEU A 185 8.74 -7.70 -11.99
N ILE A 186 8.77 -7.52 -13.30
CA ILE A 186 7.70 -7.94 -14.21
C ILE A 186 7.96 -9.33 -14.77
N ALA A 187 9.17 -9.57 -15.24
CA ALA A 187 9.53 -10.82 -15.89
C ALA A 187 11.02 -11.09 -15.78
N ARG A 188 11.35 -12.38 -15.73
CA ARG A 188 12.70 -12.87 -16.08
C ARG A 188 12.73 -13.12 -17.59
N VAL A 189 13.78 -12.66 -18.25
CA VAL A 189 14.03 -12.94 -19.66
C VAL A 189 15.39 -13.61 -19.79
N ALA A 190 15.42 -14.85 -20.29
CA ALA A 190 16.66 -15.54 -20.62
C ALA A 190 16.82 -15.67 -22.13
N THR A 191 17.96 -15.30 -22.68
CA THR A 191 18.25 -15.42 -24.12
C THR A 191 19.21 -16.55 -24.41
N SER A 192 18.92 -17.30 -25.47
CA SER A 192 19.81 -18.36 -25.97
C SER A 192 21.03 -17.80 -26.73
N GLY A 193 21.91 -18.68 -27.22
CA GLY A 193 23.02 -18.30 -28.09
C GLY A 193 22.59 -17.71 -29.44
N SER A 194 21.38 -18.02 -29.89
CA SER A 194 20.74 -17.39 -31.06
C SER A 194 19.90 -16.17 -30.69
N ASN A 195 20.01 -15.66 -29.47
CA ASN A 195 19.26 -14.51 -28.93
C ASN A 195 17.73 -14.70 -28.95
N VAL A 196 17.26 -15.94 -28.88
CA VAL A 196 15.82 -16.23 -28.73
C VAL A 196 15.47 -16.08 -27.24
N ALA A 197 14.48 -15.24 -26.94
CA ALA A 197 14.07 -14.95 -25.58
C ALA A 197 13.08 -15.99 -25.05
N THR A 198 13.40 -16.55 -23.89
CA THR A 198 12.48 -17.32 -23.03
C THR A 198 12.04 -16.39 -21.90
N ILE A 199 10.74 -16.09 -21.86
CA ILE A 199 10.16 -15.11 -20.93
C ILE A 199 9.38 -15.86 -19.85
N THR A 200 9.66 -15.53 -18.59
CA THR A 200 8.90 -16.00 -17.44
C THR A 200 8.21 -14.80 -16.81
N ASN A 201 6.92 -14.63 -17.13
CA ASN A 201 6.10 -13.55 -16.57
C ASN A 201 5.84 -13.81 -15.10
N LEU A 202 6.09 -12.80 -14.27
CA LEU A 202 5.98 -12.90 -12.82
C LEU A 202 4.70 -12.24 -12.33
N ALA A 203 4.01 -12.93 -11.42
CA ALA A 203 2.80 -12.43 -10.81
C ALA A 203 3.15 -11.28 -9.86
N ASN A 204 2.48 -10.14 -10.04
CA ASN A 204 2.52 -8.99 -9.17
C ASN A 204 1.11 -8.74 -8.66
N ILE A 205 0.86 -9.19 -7.42
CA ILE A 205 -0.39 -8.97 -6.70
C ILE A 205 -0.01 -8.38 -5.34
N ASN A 206 -0.90 -7.58 -4.75
CA ASN A 206 -0.67 -6.98 -3.44
C ASN A 206 -0.39 -8.04 -2.35
N VAL A 207 -1.10 -9.17 -2.41
CA VAL A 207 -1.01 -10.34 -1.55
C VAL A 207 -1.07 -11.57 -2.43
N MET A 208 -0.01 -12.35 -2.45
CA MET A 208 0.07 -13.61 -3.19
C MET A 208 -0.07 -14.75 -2.19
N ARG A 209 -1.02 -15.66 -2.46
CA ARG A 209 -1.23 -16.86 -1.65
C ARG A 209 -1.49 -18.05 -2.56
N GLU A 210 -0.76 -19.12 -2.33
CA GLU A 210 -1.01 -20.42 -2.96
C GLU A 210 -0.98 -21.49 -1.87
N GLN A 211 -1.85 -22.50 -1.98
CA GLN A 211 -1.92 -23.59 -1.02
C GLN A 211 -2.01 -24.93 -1.75
N LYS A 212 -1.20 -25.90 -1.32
CA LYS A 212 -1.25 -27.27 -1.80
C LYS A 212 -1.35 -28.22 -0.62
N VAL A 213 -2.17 -29.24 -0.81
CA VAL A 213 -2.44 -30.25 0.19
C VAL A 213 -2.08 -31.61 -0.41
N THR A 214 -1.36 -32.44 0.34
CA THR A 214 -1.12 -33.84 -0.04
C THR A 214 -1.50 -34.78 1.09
N ALA A 215 -1.91 -35.99 0.72
CA ALA A 215 -2.00 -37.14 1.60
C ALA A 215 -1.13 -38.31 1.10
N ASP A 216 -0.26 -38.05 0.11
CA ASP A 216 0.63 -39.04 -0.47
C ASP A 216 1.93 -39.12 0.34
N PHE A 217 2.10 -40.23 1.06
CA PHE A 217 3.30 -40.52 1.84
C PHE A 217 4.00 -41.75 1.30
N ALA A 218 5.33 -41.68 1.19
CA ALA A 218 6.17 -42.83 0.90
C ALA A 218 6.61 -43.48 2.22
N PHE A 219 6.39 -44.78 2.34
CA PHE A 219 6.82 -45.58 3.49
C PHE A 219 8.10 -46.36 3.15
N PRO A 220 9.09 -46.41 4.05
CA PRO A 220 10.24 -47.29 3.89
C PRO A 220 9.78 -48.76 3.98
N PRO A 221 10.47 -49.69 3.28
CA PRO A 221 10.10 -51.11 3.28
C PRO A 221 10.20 -51.78 4.65
N THR A 222 11.01 -51.23 5.55
CA THR A 222 11.25 -51.70 6.91
C THR A 222 11.43 -50.49 7.83
N GLY A 223 10.51 -50.30 8.78
CA GLY A 223 10.59 -49.26 9.80
C GLY A 223 9.29 -48.47 10.00
N ASN A 224 9.28 -47.69 11.09
CA ASN A 224 8.25 -46.72 11.44
C ASN A 224 8.76 -45.35 10.96
N GLY A 225 8.11 -44.79 9.93
CA GLY A 225 8.52 -43.54 9.29
C GLY A 225 7.85 -43.36 7.94
N ALA A 226 7.53 -42.14 7.57
CA ALA A 226 6.99 -41.82 6.25
C ALA A 226 7.50 -40.46 5.79
N THR A 227 7.71 -40.35 4.48
CA THR A 227 8.20 -39.12 3.85
C THR A 227 7.15 -38.59 2.90
N ALA A 228 6.83 -37.30 3.00
CA ALA A 228 6.03 -36.59 2.01
C ALA A 228 6.85 -35.49 1.35
N ASN A 229 6.63 -35.34 0.04
CA ASN A 229 7.16 -34.25 -0.76
C ASN A 229 6.00 -33.43 -1.30
N VAL A 230 6.00 -32.13 -1.02
CA VAL A 230 5.01 -31.19 -1.54
C VAL A 230 5.74 -30.04 -2.19
N SER A 231 5.40 -29.78 -3.46
CA SER A 231 6.01 -28.70 -4.22
C SER A 231 4.99 -27.90 -5.03
N PHE A 232 5.26 -26.61 -5.16
CA PHE A 232 4.68 -25.73 -6.17
C PHE A 232 5.72 -25.49 -7.27
N PRO A 233 5.62 -26.13 -8.44
CA PRO A 233 6.63 -25.98 -9.48
C PRO A 233 6.46 -24.72 -10.36
N ALA A 234 5.39 -23.96 -10.22
CA ALA A 234 5.09 -22.84 -11.11
C ALA A 234 4.39 -21.66 -10.40
N LEU A 235 4.96 -21.19 -9.28
CA LEU A 235 4.48 -19.95 -8.66
C LEU A 235 4.75 -18.76 -9.59
N ASN A 236 5.99 -18.63 -10.06
CA ASN A 236 6.43 -17.51 -10.90
C ASN A 236 5.96 -16.18 -10.30
N TRP A 237 6.27 -15.94 -9.04
CA TRP A 237 5.93 -14.71 -8.33
C TRP A 237 7.03 -13.68 -8.49
N ALA A 238 6.67 -12.41 -8.36
CA ALA A 238 7.66 -11.33 -8.38
C ALA A 238 8.33 -11.12 -7.00
N ARG A 239 7.84 -11.83 -5.98
CA ARG A 239 8.38 -11.84 -4.61
C ARG A 239 8.59 -13.28 -4.16
N THR A 240 9.67 -13.52 -3.42
CA THR A 240 9.97 -14.82 -2.84
C THR A 240 8.97 -15.12 -1.73
N PRO A 241 8.26 -16.26 -1.80
CA PRO A 241 7.28 -16.61 -0.79
C PRO A 241 7.93 -16.94 0.55
N THR A 242 7.21 -16.58 1.61
CA THR A 242 7.37 -17.15 2.94
C THR A 242 6.53 -18.41 3.03
N PRO A 243 7.15 -19.60 3.05
CA PRO A 243 6.42 -20.85 3.11
C PRO A 243 5.95 -21.14 4.55
N ILE A 244 4.75 -21.71 4.66
CA ILE A 244 4.18 -22.23 5.90
C ILE A 244 3.81 -23.69 5.66
N VAL A 245 4.35 -24.57 6.50
CA VAL A 245 4.04 -26.00 6.51
C VAL A 245 3.12 -26.27 7.69
N THR A 246 1.95 -26.87 7.44
CA THR A 246 0.96 -27.21 8.45
C THR A 246 0.48 -28.64 8.28
N TRP A 247 0.05 -29.22 9.39
CA TRP A 247 -0.30 -30.63 9.51
C TRP A 247 -1.70 -30.78 10.08
N ASP A 248 -2.49 -31.66 9.47
CA ASP A 248 -3.74 -32.13 10.04
C ASP A 248 -3.71 -33.65 10.17
N LYS A 249 -4.00 -34.13 11.37
CA LYS A 249 -4.15 -35.55 11.68
C LYS A 249 -5.63 -35.85 11.93
N LYS A 250 -6.15 -36.90 11.29
CA LYS A 250 -7.47 -37.45 11.59
C LYS A 250 -7.34 -38.92 11.96
N SER A 251 -7.73 -39.27 13.19
CA SER A 251 -7.73 -40.67 13.66
C SER A 251 -8.84 -41.44 12.95
N TYR A 252 -8.53 -42.63 12.43
CA TYR A 252 -9.54 -43.50 11.82
C TYR A 252 -10.26 -44.36 12.87
N ASP A 253 -9.60 -44.63 14.00
CA ASP A 253 -10.15 -45.39 15.14
C ASP A 253 -10.31 -44.45 16.35
N GLN A 254 -11.51 -44.40 16.93
CA GLN A 254 -11.83 -43.58 18.11
C GLN A 254 -11.36 -44.21 19.43
N THR A 255 -10.82 -45.43 19.41
CA THR A 255 -10.51 -46.19 20.63
C THR A 255 -9.03 -46.24 21.01
N LEU A 256 -8.11 -45.83 20.12
CA LEU A 256 -6.69 -45.74 20.41
C LEU A 256 -6.20 -44.29 20.25
N PRO A 257 -5.47 -43.72 21.23
CA PRO A 257 -4.85 -42.42 21.07
C PRO A 257 -3.81 -42.53 19.96
N SER A 258 -4.05 -41.85 18.84
CA SER A 258 -3.06 -41.77 17.79
C SER A 258 -1.97 -40.80 18.26
N THR A 259 -0.87 -41.31 18.80
CA THR A 259 0.33 -40.52 19.08
C THR A 259 1.08 -40.25 17.77
N LEU A 260 1.42 -38.99 17.52
CA LEU A 260 2.56 -38.66 16.66
C LEU A 260 3.77 -38.78 17.58
N ASP A 261 4.72 -39.65 17.25
CA ASP A 261 5.92 -39.74 18.05
C ASP A 261 6.81 -38.53 17.76
N TRP A 262 7.10 -38.23 16.49
CA TRP A 262 7.83 -37.03 16.05
C TRP A 262 7.51 -36.61 14.60
N ASP A 263 7.68 -35.33 14.30
CA ASP A 263 7.64 -34.73 12.97
C ASP A 263 8.85 -33.80 12.73
N GLU A 264 9.46 -33.87 11.55
CA GLU A 264 10.62 -33.04 11.20
C GLU A 264 10.56 -32.58 9.75
N THR A 265 10.58 -31.26 9.54
CA THR A 265 10.80 -30.70 8.20
C THR A 265 12.28 -30.83 7.86
N ILE A 266 12.61 -31.74 6.92
CA ILE A 266 13.99 -32.05 6.57
C ILE A 266 14.56 -31.04 5.58
N ALA A 267 13.76 -30.62 4.60
CA ALA A 267 14.21 -29.71 3.57
C ALA A 267 13.11 -28.74 3.19
N LEU A 268 13.48 -27.47 3.09
CA LEU A 268 12.61 -26.41 2.62
C LEU A 268 13.41 -25.57 1.62
N VAL A 269 13.03 -25.64 0.35
CA VAL A 269 13.63 -24.85 -0.72
C VAL A 269 12.59 -23.86 -1.18
N THR A 270 12.89 -22.57 -1.06
CA THR A 270 12.01 -21.48 -1.49
C THR A 270 12.72 -20.62 -2.51
N THR A 271 12.06 -20.40 -3.65
CA THR A 271 12.41 -19.38 -4.63
C THR A 271 11.12 -18.72 -5.10
N ARG A 272 11.24 -17.60 -5.81
CA ARG A 272 10.07 -16.97 -6.45
C ARG A 272 9.36 -17.86 -7.46
N TYR A 273 10.03 -18.89 -7.97
CA TYR A 273 9.46 -19.84 -8.95
C TYR A 273 8.69 -20.96 -8.29
N GLY A 274 9.03 -21.30 -7.04
CA GLY A 274 8.42 -22.43 -6.36
C GLY A 274 8.86 -22.60 -4.93
N VAL A 275 8.05 -23.32 -4.16
CA VAL A 275 8.41 -23.83 -2.84
C VAL A 275 8.34 -25.33 -2.88
N THR A 276 9.35 -25.99 -2.35
CA THR A 276 9.36 -27.43 -2.10
C THR A 276 9.63 -27.70 -0.63
N ALA A 277 8.80 -28.53 -0.02
CA ALA A 277 8.99 -29.03 1.33
C ALA A 277 9.06 -30.56 1.30
N THR A 278 10.11 -31.09 1.93
CA THR A 278 10.27 -32.51 2.23
C THR A 278 10.20 -32.70 3.73
N VAL A 279 9.33 -33.60 4.16
CA VAL A 279 9.07 -33.83 5.57
C VAL A 279 9.08 -35.33 5.84
N MET A 280 9.74 -35.70 6.92
CA MET A 280 9.66 -37.02 7.51
C MET A 280 8.89 -36.97 8.82
N MET A 281 8.12 -38.02 9.05
CA MET A 281 7.29 -38.15 10.24
C MET A 281 7.16 -39.62 10.61
N ASP A 282 6.92 -39.90 11.88
CA ASP A 282 6.62 -41.24 12.37
C ASP A 282 5.17 -41.34 12.88
N PHE A 283 4.50 -42.46 12.65
CA PHE A 283 3.11 -42.66 13.01
C PHE A 283 2.87 -43.97 13.78
N GLY A 284 2.04 -43.89 14.82
CA GLY A 284 1.30 -45.05 15.32
C GLY A 284 0.27 -45.54 14.29
N ALA A 285 0.08 -46.85 14.18
CA ALA A 285 -0.78 -47.49 13.18
C ALA A 285 -2.28 -47.18 13.41
N SER A 286 -2.82 -46.10 12.82
CA SER A 286 -4.28 -45.84 12.56
C SER A 286 -4.66 -44.37 12.28
N SER A 287 -3.86 -43.60 11.52
CA SER A 287 -4.21 -42.20 11.18
C SER A 287 -4.21 -41.89 9.69
N LEU A 288 -5.16 -41.04 9.27
CA LEU A 288 -5.11 -40.31 8.01
C LEU A 288 -4.36 -39.00 8.27
N ASN A 289 -3.27 -38.80 7.54
CA ASN A 289 -2.42 -37.62 7.69
C ASN A 289 -2.55 -36.73 6.46
N ILE A 290 -2.58 -35.42 6.68
CA ILE A 290 -2.70 -34.42 5.62
C ILE A 290 -1.59 -33.40 5.84
N LEU A 291 -0.75 -33.22 4.83
CA LEU A 291 0.27 -32.18 4.79
C LEU A 291 -0.23 -31.01 3.94
N ARG A 292 -0.15 -29.81 4.49
CA ARG A 292 -0.49 -28.56 3.81
C ARG A 292 0.74 -27.67 3.70
N LEU A 293 1.07 -27.29 2.48
CA LEU A 293 2.07 -26.27 2.18
C LEU A 293 1.34 -25.00 1.71
N THR A 294 1.65 -23.87 2.32
CA THR A 294 1.13 -22.56 1.92
C THR A 294 2.30 -21.65 1.58
N ALA A 295 2.24 -20.98 0.43
CA ALA A 295 3.16 -19.90 0.07
C ALA A 295 2.44 -18.55 0.27
N LEU A 296 3.11 -17.58 0.89
CA LEU A 296 2.60 -16.22 1.10
C LEU A 296 3.65 -15.19 0.70
N ALA A 297 3.27 -14.15 -0.04
CA ALA A 297 4.17 -13.05 -0.40
C ALA A 297 3.45 -11.72 -0.55
#